data_AF-A0AAV9IRE7-F1
#
_entry.id   AF-A0AAV9IRE7-F1
#
_cell.length_a   1.000
_cell.length_b   1.000
_cell.length_c   1.000
_cell.angle_alpha   90.00
_cell.angle_beta   90.00
_cell.angle_gamma   90.00
#
_symmetry.space_group_name_H-M   'P 1'
#
loop_
_entity.id
_entity.type
_entity.pdbx_description
1 polymer ?
#
loop_
_entity_poly.entity_id
_entity_poly.type
_entity_poly.pdbx_seq_one_letter_code
_entity_poly.pdbx_strand_id
1 'polypeptide(L)'
;MRPTGGRWASLMGTLKDFLGRARDKTQADKNRELFRLQMEHMSQSASFTTDVYLKMLQDMRKASGLTGTLKEQLPWVQNNPFLKDSKRQEELILALTPEQRVQLQRAQPKELDALAATTGKDIQALTSVWGRLQRLTTLHRWLRRRVARGYALPRDETQLELFYMNPHSGRRLPPLLPPHLRKRATR
;
A
#
# COMPACT_ATOMS: atom_id res chain seq x y z
N MET A 1 -17.86 40.96 -34.30
CA MET A 1 -16.65 40.92 -33.42
C MET A 1 -17.12 40.98 -31.97
N ARG A 2 -17.25 39.82 -31.31
CA ARG A 2 -16.37 39.20 -30.28
C ARG A 2 -17.06 39.29 -28.89
N PRO A 3 -17.54 38.17 -28.33
CA PRO A 3 -18.23 38.17 -27.04
C PRO A 3 -17.24 38.39 -25.88
N THR A 4 -17.64 39.25 -24.94
CA THR A 4 -16.97 39.60 -23.67
C THR A 4 -17.06 38.46 -22.64
N GLY A 5 -16.57 37.26 -22.99
CA GLY A 5 -16.58 36.07 -22.12
C GLY A 5 -15.28 35.78 -21.35
N GLY A 6 -14.24 36.62 -21.46
CA GLY A 6 -12.86 36.22 -21.13
C GLY A 6 -12.39 36.36 -19.68
N ARG A 7 -13.03 37.17 -18.83
CA ARG A 7 -12.51 37.45 -17.47
C ARG A 7 -12.98 36.46 -16.41
N TRP A 8 -14.21 35.97 -16.51
CA TRP A 8 -14.76 35.00 -15.55
C TRP A 8 -14.22 33.58 -15.76
N ALA A 9 -13.98 33.18 -17.02
CA ALA A 9 -13.38 31.89 -17.35
C ALA A 9 -11.93 31.77 -16.84
N SER A 10 -11.14 32.85 -16.89
CA SER A 10 -9.78 32.88 -16.36
C SER A 10 -9.73 32.81 -14.83
N LEU A 11 -10.63 33.49 -14.12
CA LEU A 11 -10.70 33.45 -12.65
C LEU A 11 -11.15 32.08 -12.13
N MET A 12 -12.12 31.45 -12.80
CA MET A 12 -12.55 30.07 -12.49
C MET A 12 -11.45 29.04 -12.81
N GLY A 13 -10.66 29.28 -13.85
CA GLY A 13 -9.46 28.49 -14.15
C GLY A 13 -8.43 28.54 -13.02
N THR A 14 -8.07 29.74 -12.54
CA THR A 14 -7.09 29.89 -11.45
C THR A 14 -7.57 29.31 -10.12
N LEU A 15 -8.87 29.43 -9.81
CA LEU A 15 -9.49 28.79 -8.63
C LEU A 15 -9.51 27.27 -8.74
N LYS A 16 -9.85 26.73 -9.92
CA LYS A 16 -9.82 25.29 -10.19
C LYS A 16 -8.39 24.74 -10.12
N ASP A 17 -7.41 25.49 -10.61
CA ASP A 17 -6.00 25.12 -10.54
C ASP A 17 -5.42 25.25 -9.13
N PHE A 18 -5.89 26.21 -8.33
CA PHE A 18 -5.52 26.35 -6.93
C PHE A 18 -6.15 25.25 -6.07
N LEU A 19 -7.43 24.93 -6.30
CA LEU A 19 -8.12 23.81 -5.65
C LEU A 19 -7.54 22.46 -6.09
N GLY A 20 -7.18 22.32 -7.36
CA GLY A 20 -6.46 21.16 -7.89
C GLY A 20 -5.10 20.99 -7.21
N ARG A 21 -4.27 22.04 -7.20
CA ARG A 21 -2.96 22.03 -6.51
C ARG A 21 -3.07 21.83 -5.01
N ALA A 22 -4.07 22.42 -4.35
CA ALA A 22 -4.33 22.23 -2.93
C ALA A 22 -4.78 20.79 -2.63
N ARG A 23 -5.63 20.22 -3.48
CA ARG A 23 -6.06 18.82 -3.39
C ARG A 23 -4.89 17.86 -3.61
N ASP A 24 -4.05 18.13 -4.61
CA ASP A 24 -2.86 17.32 -4.92
C ASP A 24 -1.83 17.39 -3.80
N LYS A 25 -1.60 18.58 -3.23
CA LYS A 25 -0.71 18.77 -2.07
C LYS A 25 -1.25 18.05 -0.83
N THR A 26 -2.55 18.19 -0.55
CA THR A 26 -3.21 17.50 0.58
C THR A 26 -3.17 15.98 0.39
N GLN A 27 -3.31 15.48 -0.85
CA GLN A 27 -3.21 14.06 -1.16
C GLN A 27 -1.77 13.55 -1.03
N ALA A 28 -0.78 14.33 -1.50
CA ALA A 28 0.64 14.00 -1.36
C ALA A 28 1.09 13.94 0.11
N ASP A 29 0.62 14.89 0.93
CA ASP A 29 0.94 14.91 2.37
C ASP A 29 0.30 13.72 3.11
N LYS A 30 -0.95 13.35 2.77
CA LYS A 30 -1.58 12.13 3.28
C LYS A 30 -0.84 10.86 2.85
N ASN A 31 -0.40 10.78 1.59
CA ASN A 31 0.36 9.63 1.10
C ASN A 31 1.71 9.52 1.83
N ARG A 32 2.38 10.65 2.10
CA ARG A 32 3.62 10.68 2.91
C ARG A 32 3.38 10.24 4.35
N GLU A 33 2.28 10.67 4.96
CA GLU A 33 1.92 10.26 6.31
C GLU A 33 1.64 8.76 6.40
N LEU A 34 0.86 8.22 5.46
CA LEU A 34 0.60 6.78 5.35
C LEU A 34 1.90 5.99 5.11
N PHE A 35 2.78 6.49 4.24
CA PHE A 35 4.09 5.90 4.00
C PHE A 35 4.96 5.90 5.26
N ARG A 36 4.98 7.01 6.00
CA ARG A 36 5.71 7.13 7.27
C ARG A 36 5.21 6.12 8.28
N LEU A 37 3.89 6.03 8.48
CA LEU A 37 3.26 5.04 9.36
C LEU A 37 3.63 3.61 8.96
N GLN A 38 3.64 3.32 7.66
CA GLN A 38 4.04 2.02 7.14
C GLN A 38 5.51 1.71 7.48
N MET A 39 6.42 2.65 7.26
CA MET A 39 7.85 2.49 7.57
C MET A 39 8.10 2.36 9.08
N GLU A 40 7.37 3.11 9.88
CA GLU A 40 7.44 3.05 11.34
C GLU A 40 7.02 1.66 11.85
N HIS A 41 5.86 1.16 11.43
CA HIS A 41 5.39 -0.19 11.75
C HIS A 41 6.39 -1.26 11.34
N MET A 42 6.97 -1.15 10.14
CA MET A 42 7.95 -2.12 9.65
C MET A 42 9.31 -2.01 10.33
N SER A 43 9.72 -0.83 10.79
CA SER A 43 11.03 -0.67 11.46
C SER A 43 11.00 -1.11 12.93
N GLN A 44 9.87 -0.92 13.62
CA GLN A 44 9.73 -1.23 15.05
C GLN A 44 9.37 -2.70 15.32
N SER A 45 8.76 -3.40 14.36
CA SER A 45 8.35 -4.79 14.54
C SER A 45 9.55 -5.74 14.45
N ALA A 46 9.73 -6.62 15.43
CA ALA A 46 10.77 -7.66 15.39
C ALA A 46 10.56 -8.65 14.22
N SER A 47 9.30 -9.00 13.93
CA SER A 47 8.93 -9.88 12.82
C SER A 47 7.71 -9.33 12.10
N PHE A 48 7.67 -9.47 10.78
CA PHE A 48 6.49 -9.15 9.98
C PHE A 48 5.63 -10.42 9.81
N THR A 49 4.57 -10.54 10.59
CA THR A 49 3.62 -11.66 10.55
C THR A 49 2.31 -11.28 9.87
N THR A 50 1.47 -12.26 9.56
CA THR A 50 0.11 -12.01 9.05
C THR A 50 -0.70 -11.11 9.99
N ASP A 51 -0.57 -11.27 11.31
CA ASP A 51 -1.27 -10.42 12.28
C ASP A 51 -0.69 -8.99 12.36
N VAL A 52 0.63 -8.84 12.20
CA VAL A 52 1.24 -7.50 12.07
C VAL A 52 0.73 -6.81 10.80
N TYR A 53 0.58 -7.56 9.70
CA TYR A 53 -0.01 -7.04 8.48
C TYR A 53 -1.48 -6.64 8.65
N LEU A 54 -2.28 -7.46 9.33
CA LEU A 54 -3.66 -7.15 9.68
C LEU A 54 -3.76 -5.85 10.50
N LYS A 55 -2.94 -5.72 11.54
CA LYS A 55 -2.88 -4.50 12.36
C LYS A 55 -2.50 -3.27 11.52
N MET A 56 -1.51 -3.42 10.63
CA MET A 56 -1.11 -2.34 9.72
C MET A 56 -2.27 -1.90 8.81
N LEU A 57 -3.05 -2.84 8.24
CA LEU A 57 -4.24 -2.50 7.44
C LEU A 57 -5.26 -1.71 8.26
N GLN A 58 -5.52 -2.13 9.50
CA GLN A 58 -6.45 -1.45 10.41
C GLN A 58 -5.99 -0.04 10.75
N ASP A 59 -4.71 0.13 11.07
CA ASP A 59 -4.14 1.42 11.41
C ASP A 59 -4.11 2.37 10.21
N MET A 60 -3.78 1.87 9.00
CA MET A 60 -3.86 2.67 7.77
C MET A 60 -5.29 3.09 7.43
N ARG A 61 -6.28 2.21 7.64
CA ARG A 61 -7.70 2.56 7.48
C ARG A 61 -8.09 3.66 8.46
N LYS A 62 -7.75 3.53 9.74
CA LYS A 62 -8.01 4.57 10.76
C LYS A 62 -7.36 5.90 10.41
N ALA A 63 -6.09 5.87 10.02
CA ALA A 63 -5.32 7.06 9.64
C ALA A 63 -5.86 7.76 8.39
N SER A 64 -6.56 7.04 7.50
CA SER A 64 -7.21 7.67 6.34
C SER A 64 -8.27 8.73 6.73
N GLY A 65 -8.77 8.71 7.97
CA GLY A 65 -9.80 9.63 8.47
C GLY A 65 -11.19 9.39 7.86
N LEU A 66 -11.32 8.31 7.07
CA LEU A 66 -12.54 7.91 6.37
C LEU A 66 -13.25 6.72 7.05
N THR A 67 -12.76 6.28 8.20
CA THR A 67 -13.38 5.25 9.03
C THR A 67 -14.38 5.84 10.03
N GLY A 68 -15.47 5.11 10.29
CA GLY A 68 -16.57 5.50 11.19
C GLY A 68 -17.95 5.32 10.55
N THR A 69 -18.96 4.98 11.35
CA THR A 69 -20.30 4.51 10.92
C THR A 69 -20.98 5.45 9.91
N LEU A 70 -20.86 6.77 10.10
CA LEU A 70 -21.46 7.76 9.19
C LEU A 70 -20.59 8.04 7.94
N LYS A 71 -19.27 8.04 8.08
CA LYS A 71 -18.33 8.40 7.00
C LYS A 71 -18.11 7.25 6.03
N GLU A 72 -18.12 6.00 6.52
CA GLU A 72 -17.99 4.79 5.70
C GLU A 72 -19.21 4.51 4.84
N GLN A 73 -20.38 5.06 5.19
CA GLN A 73 -21.61 4.94 4.40
C GLN A 73 -21.67 5.93 3.23
N LEU A 74 -20.76 6.90 3.15
CA LEU A 74 -20.75 7.90 2.09
C LEU A 74 -20.36 7.24 0.75
N PRO A 75 -21.13 7.43 -0.34
CA PRO A 75 -20.87 6.77 -1.62
C PRO A 75 -19.48 7.03 -2.19
N TRP A 76 -18.93 8.24 -2.00
CA TRP A 76 -17.58 8.58 -2.46
C TRP A 76 -16.47 7.93 -1.60
N VAL A 77 -16.74 7.61 -0.34
CA VAL A 77 -15.81 6.87 0.54
C VAL A 77 -15.83 5.40 0.18
N GLN A 78 -17.01 4.83 -0.06
CA GLN A 78 -17.15 3.46 -0.55
C GLN A 78 -16.50 3.27 -1.92
N ASN A 79 -16.46 4.30 -2.77
CA ASN A 79 -15.79 4.23 -4.06
C ASN A 79 -14.29 4.48 -4.02
N ASN A 80 -13.71 4.71 -2.84
CA ASN A 80 -12.26 4.83 -2.70
C ASN A 80 -11.58 3.46 -2.91
N PRO A 81 -10.71 3.30 -3.94
CA PRO A 81 -10.09 2.02 -4.26
C PRO A 81 -9.19 1.47 -3.14
N PHE A 82 -8.47 2.35 -2.44
CA PHE A 82 -7.57 1.97 -1.35
C PHE A 82 -8.34 1.41 -0.16
N LEU A 83 -9.47 2.02 0.21
CA LEU A 83 -10.30 1.52 1.31
C LEU A 83 -10.98 0.21 0.98
N LYS A 84 -11.51 0.07 -0.24
CA LYS A 84 -12.09 -1.18 -0.74
C LYS A 84 -11.09 -2.32 -0.71
N ASP A 85 -9.89 -2.09 -1.23
CA ASP A 85 -8.81 -3.08 -1.24
C ASP A 85 -8.38 -3.45 0.19
N SER A 86 -8.11 -2.45 1.03
CA SER A 86 -7.67 -2.69 2.42
C SER A 86 -8.72 -3.44 3.23
N LYS A 87 -10.01 -3.09 3.10
CA LYS A 87 -11.12 -3.76 3.78
C LYS A 87 -11.27 -5.21 3.33
N ARG A 88 -11.22 -5.47 2.01
CA ARG A 88 -11.30 -6.84 1.47
C ARG A 88 -10.16 -7.72 1.98
N GLN A 89 -8.95 -7.18 2.07
CA GLN A 89 -7.79 -7.93 2.58
C GLN A 89 -7.90 -8.19 4.08
N GLU A 90 -8.37 -7.20 4.86
CA GLU A 90 -8.65 -7.36 6.28
C GLU A 90 -9.71 -8.44 6.54
N GLU A 91 -10.85 -8.38 5.84
CA GLU A 91 -11.93 -9.37 5.97
C GLU A 91 -11.45 -10.79 5.63
N LEU A 92 -10.62 -10.93 4.59
CA LEU A 92 -10.04 -12.22 4.22
C LEU A 92 -9.15 -12.78 5.34
N ILE A 93 -8.26 -11.94 5.91
CA ILE A 93 -7.34 -12.37 6.97
C ILE A 93 -8.10 -12.70 8.25
N LEU A 94 -9.10 -11.88 8.61
CA LEU A 94 -9.93 -12.11 9.79
C LEU A 94 -10.72 -13.41 9.71
N ALA A 95 -11.13 -13.82 8.51
CA ALA A 95 -11.83 -15.07 8.28
C ALA A 95 -10.94 -16.33 8.37
N LEU A 96 -9.62 -16.18 8.47
CA LEU A 96 -8.69 -17.28 8.69
C LEU A 96 -8.47 -17.53 10.19
N THR A 97 -8.37 -18.79 10.58
CA THR A 97 -7.94 -19.19 11.93
C THR A 97 -6.48 -18.79 12.17
N PRO A 98 -6.02 -18.69 13.43
CA PRO A 98 -4.61 -18.40 13.74
C PRO A 98 -3.64 -19.37 13.04
N GLU A 99 -3.96 -20.66 12.98
CA GLU A 99 -3.15 -21.69 12.32
C GLU A 99 -3.06 -21.44 10.82
N GLN A 100 -4.20 -21.12 10.19
CA GLN A 100 -4.27 -20.78 8.77
C GLN A 100 -3.53 -19.49 8.42
N ARG A 101 -3.50 -18.50 9.33
CA ARG A 101 -2.70 -17.27 9.15
C ARG A 101 -1.21 -17.55 9.18
N VAL A 102 -0.76 -18.45 10.06
CA VAL A 102 0.63 -18.91 10.10
C VAL A 102 0.97 -19.71 8.84
N GLN A 103 0.06 -20.57 8.38
CA GLN A 103 0.22 -21.31 7.13
C GLN A 103 0.32 -20.34 5.95
N LEU A 104 -0.57 -19.35 5.84
CA LEU A 104 -0.53 -18.32 4.80
C LEU A 104 0.81 -17.57 4.79
N GLN A 105 1.37 -17.26 5.95
CA GLN A 105 2.66 -16.57 6.04
C GLN A 105 3.82 -17.39 5.46
N ARG A 106 3.79 -18.70 5.68
CA ARG A 106 4.87 -19.64 5.32
C ARG A 106 4.64 -20.34 3.98
N ALA A 107 3.44 -20.24 3.43
CA ALA A 107 3.03 -20.94 2.23
C ALA A 107 3.94 -20.61 1.03
N GLN A 108 4.23 -21.63 0.24
CA GLN A 108 4.72 -21.50 -1.12
C GLN A 108 3.55 -21.31 -2.09
N PRO A 109 3.79 -20.78 -3.31
CA PRO A 109 2.72 -20.61 -4.31
C PRO A 109 1.88 -21.87 -4.54
N LYS A 110 2.49 -23.06 -4.53
CA LYS A 110 1.82 -24.36 -4.75
C LYS A 110 0.93 -24.79 -3.58
N GLU A 111 1.17 -24.26 -2.39
CA GLU A 111 0.44 -24.61 -1.16
C GLU A 111 -0.81 -23.74 -0.98
N LEU A 112 -0.94 -22.67 -1.78
CA LEU A 112 -2.10 -21.77 -1.74
C LEU A 112 -3.38 -22.44 -2.21
N ASP A 113 -3.31 -23.35 -3.19
CA ASP A 113 -4.46 -24.10 -3.69
C ASP A 113 -5.06 -24.98 -2.58
N ALA A 114 -4.21 -25.65 -1.80
CA ALA A 114 -4.62 -26.45 -0.66
C ALA A 114 -5.20 -25.58 0.47
N LEU A 115 -4.60 -24.41 0.72
CA LEU A 115 -5.13 -23.46 1.70
C LEU A 115 -6.49 -22.88 1.26
N ALA A 116 -6.67 -22.58 -0.02
CA ALA A 116 -7.94 -22.12 -0.57
C ALA A 116 -9.03 -23.19 -0.44
N ALA A 117 -8.70 -24.44 -0.77
CA ALA A 117 -9.61 -25.57 -0.63
C ALA A 117 -10.06 -25.81 0.83
N THR A 118 -9.12 -25.71 1.77
CA THR A 118 -9.42 -25.94 3.21
C THR A 118 -10.19 -24.78 3.85
N THR A 119 -9.99 -23.55 3.38
CA THR A 119 -10.63 -22.35 3.94
C THR A 119 -11.93 -21.97 3.23
N GLY A 120 -12.19 -22.57 2.05
CA GLY A 120 -13.29 -22.21 1.16
C GLY A 120 -13.18 -20.77 0.62
N LYS A 121 -11.98 -20.18 0.63
CA LYS A 121 -11.74 -18.82 0.13
C LYS A 121 -11.27 -18.84 -1.31
N ASP A 122 -11.55 -17.75 -2.03
CA ASP A 122 -11.08 -17.55 -3.39
C ASP A 122 -9.54 -17.56 -3.45
N ILE A 123 -9.00 -18.44 -4.29
CA ILE A 123 -7.56 -18.59 -4.50
C ILE A 123 -6.93 -17.30 -5.03
N GLN A 124 -7.62 -16.52 -5.86
CA GLN A 124 -7.07 -15.27 -6.39
C GLN A 124 -6.91 -14.23 -5.28
N ALA A 125 -7.93 -14.09 -4.42
CA ALA A 125 -7.86 -13.22 -3.26
C ALA A 125 -6.74 -13.65 -2.28
N LEU A 126 -6.63 -14.94 -1.97
CA LEU A 126 -5.56 -15.48 -1.12
C LEU A 126 -4.17 -15.23 -1.72
N THR A 127 -4.01 -15.46 -3.02
CA THR A 127 -2.75 -15.24 -3.74
C THR A 127 -2.35 -13.78 -3.74
N SER A 128 -3.32 -12.86 -3.90
CA SER A 128 -3.07 -11.42 -3.83
C SER A 128 -2.55 -11.00 -2.46
N VAL A 129 -3.23 -11.44 -1.38
CA VAL A 129 -2.82 -11.14 -0.01
C VAL A 129 -1.48 -11.77 0.32
N TRP A 130 -1.28 -13.03 -0.03
CA TRP A 130 0.00 -13.72 0.12
C TRP A 130 1.13 -12.96 -0.58
N GLY A 131 0.95 -12.60 -1.85
CA GLY A 131 1.96 -11.89 -2.61
C GLY A 131 2.31 -10.53 -1.99
N ARG A 132 1.32 -9.83 -1.43
CA ARG A 132 1.56 -8.57 -0.71
C ARG A 132 2.31 -8.78 0.60
N LEU A 133 1.94 -9.81 1.36
CA LEU A 133 2.62 -10.21 2.58
C LEU A 133 4.09 -10.57 2.33
N GLN A 134 4.40 -11.32 1.27
CA GLN A 134 5.78 -11.66 0.91
C GLN A 134 6.60 -10.42 0.52
N ARG A 135 6.02 -9.48 -0.25
CA ARG A 135 6.69 -8.21 -0.60
C ARG A 135 7.01 -7.39 0.64
N LEU A 136 6.05 -7.24 1.55
CA LEU A 136 6.22 -6.47 2.78
C LEU A 136 7.19 -7.14 3.76
N THR A 137 7.17 -8.46 3.86
CA THR A 137 8.14 -9.23 4.66
C THR A 137 9.56 -9.04 4.15
N THR A 138 9.72 -8.98 2.84
CA THR A 138 11.02 -8.75 2.19
C THR A 138 11.49 -7.31 2.40
N LEU A 139 10.59 -6.33 2.27
CA LEU A 139 10.85 -4.93 2.57
C LEU A 139 11.24 -4.72 4.04
N HIS A 140 10.48 -5.31 4.97
CA HIS A 140 10.76 -5.32 6.41
C HIS A 140 12.18 -5.82 6.72
N ARG A 141 12.56 -6.97 6.16
CA ARG A 141 13.90 -7.54 6.34
C ARG A 141 15.00 -6.61 5.83
N TRP A 142 14.76 -5.93 4.71
CA TRP A 142 15.72 -4.96 4.17
C TRP A 142 15.80 -3.69 5.04
N LEU A 143 14.67 -3.14 5.50
CA LEU A 143 14.64 -2.00 6.40
C LEU A 143 15.40 -2.30 7.70
N ARG A 144 15.16 -3.46 8.32
CA ARG A 144 15.88 -3.87 9.54
C ARG A 144 17.39 -3.94 9.34
N ARG A 145 17.85 -4.52 8.23
CA ARG A 145 19.29 -4.56 7.89
C ARG A 145 19.86 -3.17 7.65
N ARG A 146 19.07 -2.27 7.07
CA ARG A 146 19.46 -0.89 6.79
C ARG A 146 19.65 -0.10 8.10
N VAL A 147 18.68 -0.21 9.01
CA VAL A 147 18.75 0.39 10.36
C VAL A 147 19.93 -0.17 11.15
N ALA A 148 20.12 -1.49 11.16
CA ALA A 148 21.24 -2.13 11.86
C ALA A 148 22.63 -1.68 11.36
N ARG A 149 22.71 -1.16 10.13
CA ARG A 149 23.93 -0.62 9.52
C ARG A 149 24.06 0.90 9.66
N GLY A 150 23.15 1.55 10.38
CA GLY A 150 23.14 3.01 10.56
C GLY A 150 22.75 3.82 9.31
N TYR A 151 22.16 3.17 8.31
CA TYR A 151 21.73 3.88 7.09
C TYR A 151 20.36 4.52 7.27
N ALA A 152 20.17 5.69 6.65
CA ALA A 152 18.90 6.41 6.69
C ALA A 152 17.77 5.63 6.01
N LEU A 153 16.61 5.59 6.66
CA LEU A 153 15.38 5.05 6.09
C LEU A 153 14.85 5.94 4.95
N PRO A 154 14.12 5.37 3.97
CA PRO A 154 13.46 6.17 2.94
C PRO A 154 12.39 7.06 3.58
N ARG A 155 12.29 8.31 3.10
CA ARG A 155 11.34 9.32 3.55
C ARG A 155 10.01 9.25 2.79
N ASP A 156 10.05 8.78 1.55
CA ASP A 156 8.90 8.62 0.67
C ASP A 156 9.08 7.46 -0.31
N GLU A 157 8.02 7.17 -1.08
CA GLU A 157 7.99 6.11 -2.09
C GLU A 157 9.05 6.32 -3.18
N THR A 158 9.27 7.56 -3.61
CA THR A 158 10.28 7.91 -4.62
C THR A 158 11.69 7.54 -4.13
N GLN A 159 12.02 7.87 -2.88
CA GLN A 159 13.31 7.54 -2.29
C GLN A 159 13.46 6.02 -2.07
N LEU A 160 12.38 5.32 -1.72
CA LEU A 160 12.38 3.86 -1.65
C LEU A 160 12.68 3.23 -3.03
N GLU A 161 12.07 3.75 -4.10
CA GLU A 161 12.33 3.29 -5.46
C GLU A 161 13.78 3.59 -5.91
N LEU A 162 14.30 4.77 -5.59
CA LEU A 162 15.71 5.10 -5.84
C LEU A 162 16.67 4.17 -5.09
N PHE A 163 16.37 3.83 -3.83
CA PHE A 163 17.15 2.87 -3.06
C PHE A 163 17.04 1.45 -3.63
N TYR A 164 15.92 1.10 -4.26
CA TYR A 164 15.71 -0.16 -4.96
C TYR A 164 16.55 -0.26 -6.25
N MET A 165 16.65 0.83 -7.01
CA MET A 165 17.43 0.86 -8.25
C MET A 165 18.94 0.91 -8.03
N ASN A 166 19.41 1.32 -6.84
CA ASN A 166 20.83 1.39 -6.53
C ASN A 166 21.40 0.04 -6.02
N PRO A 167 22.30 -0.63 -6.76
CA PRO A 167 22.80 -1.97 -6.43
C PRO A 167 23.65 -2.03 -5.15
N HIS A 168 24.10 -0.89 -4.61
CA HIS A 168 24.90 -0.83 -3.37
C HIS A 168 24.08 -0.64 -2.09
N SER A 169 22.74 -0.66 -2.15
CA SER A 169 21.87 -0.45 -0.98
C SER A 169 21.75 -1.67 -0.03
N GLY A 170 22.41 -2.80 -0.31
CA GLY A 170 22.58 -3.90 0.64
C GLY A 170 21.93 -5.25 0.30
N ARG A 171 21.26 -5.39 -0.87
CA ARG A 171 20.92 -6.59 -1.68
C ARG A 171 19.64 -6.31 -2.48
N ARG A 172 19.55 -6.80 -3.72
CA ARG A 172 18.38 -6.70 -4.62
C ARG A 172 17.12 -7.25 -3.94
N LEU A 173 16.09 -6.41 -3.81
CA LEU A 173 14.73 -6.78 -3.43
C LEU A 173 13.97 -7.33 -4.68
N PRO A 174 12.86 -8.07 -4.55
CA PRO A 174 12.02 -8.48 -5.68
C PRO A 174 11.14 -7.31 -6.18
N PRO A 175 10.80 -7.25 -7.49
CA PRO A 175 10.15 -6.10 -8.08
C PRO A 175 8.74 -5.87 -7.52
N LEU A 176 8.49 -4.64 -7.07
CA LEU A 176 7.18 -4.18 -6.59
C LEU A 176 6.20 -3.87 -7.74
N LEU A 177 6.65 -3.91 -9.00
CA LEU A 177 5.84 -3.55 -10.16
C LEU A 177 4.93 -4.70 -10.62
N PRO A 178 3.67 -4.40 -10.99
CA PRO A 178 2.77 -5.39 -11.57
C PRO A 178 3.32 -5.93 -12.91
N PRO A 179 2.99 -7.19 -13.29
CA PRO A 179 3.61 -7.89 -14.41
C PRO A 179 3.57 -7.15 -15.75
N HIS A 180 2.58 -6.28 -15.95
CA HIS A 180 2.38 -5.54 -17.20
C HIS A 180 3.40 -4.41 -17.44
N LEU A 181 4.17 -4.00 -16.41
CA LEU A 181 5.24 -3.00 -16.56
C LEU A 181 6.64 -3.62 -16.77
N ARG A 182 6.74 -4.96 -16.89
CA ARG A 182 8.03 -5.67 -17.09
C ARG A 182 8.61 -5.54 -18.50
N LYS A 183 7.85 -5.05 -19.48
CA LYS A 183 8.30 -4.94 -20.87
C LYS A 183 8.89 -3.55 -21.15
N ARG A 184 10.09 -3.27 -20.65
CA ARG A 184 11.05 -2.25 -21.16
C ARG A 184 12.26 -2.16 -20.23
N ALA A 185 13.05 -3.22 -20.16
CA ALA A 185 14.39 -3.15 -19.58
C ALA A 185 15.30 -4.24 -20.18
N THR A 186 15.31 -4.30 -21.51
CA THR A 186 16.38 -4.95 -22.29
C THR A 186 16.49 -4.20 -23.61
N ARG A 187 17.33 -3.17 -23.63
CA ARG A 187 18.22 -2.82 -24.73
C ARG A 187 19.29 -1.89 -24.17
#